data_AF-A0AAW1LFG4-F1
#
_entry.id   AF-A0AAW1LFG4-F1
#
_cell.length_a   1.000
_cell.length_b   1.000
_cell.length_c   1.000
_cell.angle_alpha   90.00
_cell.angle_beta   90.00
_cell.angle_gamma   90.00
#
_symmetry.space_group_name_H-M   'P 1'
#
loop_
_entity.id
_entity.type
_entity.pdbx_description
1 polymer ?
#
loop_
_entity_poly.entity_id
_entity_poly.type
_entity_poly.pdbx_seq_one_letter_code
_entity_poly.pdbx_strand_id
1 'polypeptide(L)'
;MATGPTIPTDPIELLTNDLSREEPFLNKHWSAGLCGFVTFGAVCFGNWSAKKPLLSGIHQHALFTSAAVYIGHIIENYRRDYLAERDAVLRHYIQLHSDEFPIPERKKFGEILEPWIPIR
;
A
#
# COMPACT_ATOMS: atom_id res chain seq x y z
N MET A 1 -10.28 19.00 -19.14
CA MET A 1 -8.96 18.70 -18.53
C MET A 1 -8.87 17.19 -18.42
N ALA A 2 -7.84 16.56 -18.97
CA ALA A 2 -7.77 15.09 -19.05
C ALA A 2 -7.61 14.50 -17.64
N THR A 3 -8.63 13.79 -17.16
CA THR A 3 -8.67 13.04 -15.90
C THR A 3 -8.06 11.64 -16.07
N GLY A 4 -6.86 11.57 -16.67
CA GLY A 4 -6.08 10.34 -16.80
C GLY A 4 -4.82 10.39 -15.92
N PRO A 5 -4.22 9.24 -15.58
CA PRO A 5 -2.97 9.23 -14.83
C PRO A 5 -1.88 9.98 -15.60
N THR A 6 -1.34 11.04 -15.00
CA THR A 6 -0.21 11.77 -15.57
C THR A 6 1.05 10.94 -15.41
N ILE A 7 1.90 10.91 -16.44
CA ILE A 7 3.19 10.23 -16.38
C ILE A 7 4.19 11.24 -15.80
N PRO A 8 4.64 11.10 -14.54
CA PRO A 8 5.45 12.11 -13.86
C PRO A 8 6.72 12.34 -14.65
N THR A 9 7.05 13.58 -15.02
CA THR A 9 8.20 13.94 -15.86
C THR A 9 9.50 14.00 -15.07
N ASP A 10 9.40 14.48 -13.83
CA ASP A 10 10.53 14.76 -12.96
C ASP A 10 10.57 13.81 -11.76
N PRO A 11 11.77 13.51 -11.20
CA PRO A 11 11.90 12.65 -10.03
C PRO A 11 11.21 13.24 -8.78
N ILE A 12 11.12 14.57 -8.68
CA ILE A 12 10.41 15.26 -7.59
C ILE A 12 8.90 15.07 -7.77
N GLU A 13 8.39 15.24 -9.00
CA GLU A 13 6.97 15.07 -9.33
C GLU A 13 6.48 13.66 -9.01
N LEU A 14 7.32 12.65 -9.28
CA LEU A 14 7.04 11.25 -8.96
C LEU A 14 6.82 11.03 -7.46
N LEU A 15 7.64 11.67 -6.63
CA LEU A 15 7.56 11.47 -5.19
C LEU A 15 6.49 12.35 -4.58
N THR A 16 6.14 13.50 -5.14
CA THR A 16 5.10 14.38 -4.57
C THR A 16 3.74 13.70 -4.52
N ASN A 17 3.00 13.93 -3.43
CA ASN A 17 1.66 13.39 -3.28
C ASN A 17 0.71 14.06 -4.28
N ASP A 18 0.08 13.26 -5.13
CA ASP A 18 -0.98 13.72 -6.02
C ASP A 18 -2.32 13.79 -5.27
N LEU A 19 -2.69 15.01 -4.89
CA LEU A 19 -3.94 15.29 -4.18
C LEU A 19 -5.20 14.96 -5.00
N SER A 20 -5.07 14.81 -6.33
CA SER A 20 -6.19 14.44 -7.20
C SER A 20 -6.49 12.93 -7.18
N ARG A 21 -5.56 12.13 -6.68
CA ARG A 21 -5.70 10.67 -6.60
C ARG A 21 -6.36 10.26 -5.29
N GLU A 22 -7.64 9.91 -5.36
CA GLU A 22 -8.32 9.25 -4.24
C GLU A 22 -7.80 7.81 -4.06
N GLU A 23 -7.52 7.44 -2.82
CA GLU A 23 -7.12 6.07 -2.49
C GLU A 23 -8.31 5.11 -2.67
N PRO A 24 -8.13 3.97 -3.35
CA PRO A 24 -9.17 2.95 -3.45
C PRO A 24 -9.63 2.50 -2.07
N PHE A 25 -10.94 2.30 -1.90
CA PHE A 25 -11.55 1.89 -0.63
C PHE A 25 -10.86 0.71 0.05
N LEU A 26 -10.45 -0.29 -0.75
CA LEU A 26 -9.76 -1.49 -0.27
C LEU A 26 -8.39 -1.16 0.32
N ASN A 27 -7.62 -0.26 -0.32
CA ASN A 27 -6.30 0.12 0.16
C ASN A 27 -6.39 0.85 1.51
N LYS A 28 -7.35 1.78 1.61
CA LYS A 28 -7.60 2.56 2.82
C LYS A 28 -7.89 1.71 4.07
N HIS A 29 -8.53 0.54 3.91
CA HIS A 29 -8.93 -0.32 5.03
C HIS A 29 -8.24 -1.69 5.02
N TRP A 30 -7.22 -1.89 4.19
CA TRP A 30 -6.60 -3.19 3.99
C TRP A 30 -6.05 -3.77 5.30
N SER A 31 -5.26 -3.01 6.03
CA SER A 31 -4.63 -3.44 7.29
C SER A 31 -5.67 -3.77 8.36
N ALA A 32 -6.71 -2.95 8.50
CA ALA A 32 -7.80 -3.19 9.45
C ALA A 32 -8.61 -4.45 9.08
N GLY A 33 -8.92 -4.62 7.79
CA GLY A 33 -9.61 -5.81 7.27
C GLY A 33 -8.81 -7.09 7.45
N LEU A 34 -7.50 -7.06 7.15
CA LEU A 34 -6.60 -8.18 7.32
C LEU A 34 -6.48 -8.58 8.80
N CYS A 35 -6.24 -7.61 9.70
CA CYS A 35 -6.16 -7.87 11.14
C CYS A 35 -7.47 -8.47 11.69
N GLY A 36 -8.62 -7.96 11.25
CA GLY A 36 -9.92 -8.52 11.60
C GLY A 36 -10.08 -9.97 11.13
N PHE A 37 -9.77 -10.25 9.87
CA PHE A 37 -9.88 -11.59 9.28
C PHE A 37 -8.95 -12.60 9.96
N VAL A 38 -7.68 -12.23 10.18
CA VAL A 38 -6.68 -13.07 10.85
C VAL A 38 -7.11 -13.39 12.29
N THR A 39 -7.62 -12.39 13.01
CA THR A 39 -8.05 -12.58 14.41
C THR A 39 -9.30 -13.46 14.49
N PHE A 40 -10.27 -13.25 13.61
CA PHE A 40 -11.44 -14.12 13.52
C PHE A 40 -11.04 -15.58 13.21
N GLY A 41 -10.11 -15.76 12.28
CA GLY A 41 -9.52 -17.07 11.97
C GLY A 41 -8.81 -17.70 13.17
N ALA A 42 -8.05 -16.90 13.93
CA ALA A 42 -7.35 -17.36 15.13
C ALA A 42 -8.31 -17.79 16.26
N VAL A 43 -9.42 -17.07 16.48
CA VAL A 43 -10.44 -17.47 17.47
C VAL A 43 -11.16 -18.75 17.02
N CYS A 44 -11.52 -18.86 15.74
CA CYS A 44 -12.07 -20.09 15.17
C CYS A 44 -11.11 -21.29 15.36
N PHE A 45 -9.82 -21.07 15.09
CA PHE A 45 -8.78 -22.08 15.26
C PHE A 45 -8.60 -22.48 16.74
N GLY A 46 -8.64 -21.51 17.67
CA GLY A 46 -8.58 -21.77 19.10
C GLY A 46 -9.75 -22.61 19.60
N ASN A 47 -10.97 -22.32 19.12
CA ASN A 47 -12.15 -23.12 19.43
C ASN A 47 -12.04 -24.55 18.88
N TRP A 48 -11.58 -24.70 17.64
CA TRP A 48 -11.33 -26.00 17.04
C TRP A 48 -10.30 -26.83 17.83
N SER A 49 -9.19 -26.20 18.21
CA SER A 49 -8.13 -26.82 19.02
C SER A 49 -8.65 -27.28 20.40
N ALA A 50 -9.55 -26.50 21.00
CA ALA A 50 -10.21 -26.83 22.26
C ALA A 50 -11.35 -27.86 22.12
N LYS A 51 -11.54 -28.48 20.93
CA LYS A 51 -12.64 -29.40 20.60
C LYS A 51 -14.03 -28.78 20.81
N LYS A 52 -14.14 -27.45 20.66
CA LYS A 52 -15.40 -26.69 20.70
C LYS A 52 -15.89 -26.43 19.27
N PRO A 53 -17.21 -26.20 19.06
CA PRO A 53 -17.71 -25.72 17.77
C PRO A 53 -17.01 -24.42 17.37
N LEU A 54 -16.71 -24.24 16.08
CA LEU A 54 -15.93 -23.10 15.56
C LEU A 54 -16.49 -21.75 16.02
N LEU A 55 -17.80 -21.58 15.94
CA LEU A 55 -18.53 -20.35 16.29
C LEU A 55 -18.98 -20.31 17.76
N SER A 56 -18.44 -21.18 18.62
CA SER A 56 -18.75 -21.12 20.06
C SER A 56 -18.27 -19.78 20.65
N GLY A 57 -19.11 -19.15 21.48
CA GLY A 57 -18.79 -17.89 22.12
C GLY A 57 -18.78 -16.68 21.17
N ILE A 58 -19.91 -16.39 20.51
CA ILE A 58 -20.05 -15.27 19.54
C ILE A 58 -19.56 -13.92 20.08
N HIS A 59 -19.72 -13.69 21.39
CA HIS A 59 -19.23 -12.48 22.07
C HIS A 59 -17.70 -12.38 22.06
N GLN A 60 -16.98 -13.51 22.16
CA GLN A 60 -15.52 -13.53 22.08
C GLN A 60 -15.06 -13.19 20.66
N HIS A 61 -15.70 -13.78 19.64
CA HIS A 61 -15.42 -13.44 18.23
C HIS A 61 -15.62 -11.96 17.96
N ALA A 62 -16.76 -11.40 18.38
CA ALA A 62 -17.07 -9.99 18.19
C ALA A 62 -16.08 -9.07 18.93
N LEU A 63 -15.74 -9.39 20.18
CA LEU A 63 -14.84 -8.58 21.00
C LEU A 63 -13.40 -8.61 20.47
N PHE A 64 -12.84 -9.79 20.23
CA PHE A 64 -11.47 -9.90 19.72
C PHE A 64 -11.33 -9.34 18.31
N THR A 65 -12.31 -9.57 17.43
CA THR A 65 -12.26 -9.04 16.05
C THR A 65 -12.37 -7.51 16.06
N SER A 66 -13.28 -6.91 16.83
CA SER A 66 -13.40 -5.45 16.91
C SER A 66 -12.16 -4.79 17.50
N ALA A 67 -11.58 -5.38 18.54
CA ALA A 67 -10.30 -4.91 19.11
C ALA A 67 -9.16 -4.99 18.08
N ALA A 68 -9.07 -6.08 17.32
CA ALA A 68 -8.05 -6.24 16.30
C ALA A 68 -8.21 -5.26 15.12
N VAL A 69 -9.43 -4.97 14.70
CA VAL A 69 -9.71 -3.95 13.67
C VAL A 69 -9.25 -2.57 14.15
N TYR A 70 -9.51 -2.22 15.42
CA TYR A 70 -9.04 -0.97 16.00
C TYR A 70 -7.50 -0.88 16.03
N ILE A 71 -6.84 -1.95 16.45
CA ILE A 71 -5.36 -2.04 16.42
C ILE A 71 -4.84 -1.91 14.98
N GLY A 72 -5.49 -2.59 14.02
CA GLY A 72 -5.14 -2.50 12.60
C GLY A 72 -5.22 -1.08 12.05
N HIS A 73 -6.18 -0.28 12.51
CA HIS A 73 -6.28 1.15 12.15
C HIS A 73 -5.11 1.98 12.71
N ILE A 74 -4.66 1.70 13.94
CA ILE A 74 -3.49 2.36 14.53
C ILE A 74 -2.22 2.01 13.74
N ILE A 75 -2.04 0.73 13.40
CA ILE A 75 -0.91 0.26 12.60
C ILE A 75 -0.91 0.94 11.23
N GLU A 76 -2.07 1.09 10.59
CA GLU A 76 -2.19 1.73 9.29
C GLU A 76 -1.78 3.20 9.33
N ASN A 77 -2.21 3.93 10.35
CA ASN A 77 -1.79 5.33 10.55
C ASN A 77 -0.27 5.43 10.71
N TYR A 78 0.32 4.59 11.57
CA TYR A 78 1.77 4.57 11.76
C TYR A 78 2.52 4.25 10.47
N ARG A 79 2.03 3.27 9.69
CA ARG A 79 2.58 2.90 8.39
C ARG A 79 2.51 4.07 7.40
N ARG A 80 1.39 4.79 7.36
CA ARG A 80 1.21 5.95 6.49
C ARG A 80 2.16 7.07 6.85
N ASP A 81 2.30 7.38 8.14
CA ASP A 81 3.19 8.44 8.62
C ASP A 81 4.66 8.11 8.30
N TYR A 82 5.07 6.86 8.52
CA TYR A 82 6.41 6.38 8.16
C TYR A 82 6.69 6.49 6.65
N LEU A 83 5.73 6.10 5.80
CA LEU A 83 5.90 6.21 4.36
C LEU A 83 5.92 7.67 3.88
N ALA A 84 5.10 8.53 4.49
CA ALA A 84 5.10 9.95 4.20
C ALA A 84 6.43 10.62 4.56
N GLU A 85 7.01 10.25 5.71
CA GLU A 85 8.34 10.71 6.14
C GLU A 85 9.42 10.23 5.17
N ARG A 86 9.42 8.93 4.83
CA ARG A 86 10.35 8.37 3.85
C ARG A 86 10.32 9.13 2.53
N ASP A 87 9.13 9.39 1.98
CA ASP A 87 9.00 10.11 0.71
C ASP A 87 9.44 11.58 0.85
N ALA A 88 9.19 12.21 2.00
CA ALA A 88 9.67 13.57 2.28
C ALA A 88 11.20 13.63 2.32
N VAL A 89 11.86 12.68 2.97
CA VAL A 89 13.33 12.57 3.02
C VAL A 89 13.91 12.37 1.62
N LEU A 90 13.31 11.48 0.81
CA LEU A 90 13.76 11.24 -0.56
C LEU A 90 13.62 12.48 -1.44
N ARG A 91 12.49 13.19 -1.36
CA ARG A 91 12.30 14.46 -2.08
C ARG A 91 13.36 15.49 -1.69
N HIS A 92 13.59 15.65 -0.39
CA HIS A 92 14.58 16.60 0.12
C HIS A 92 16.00 16.25 -0.34
N TYR A 93 16.36 14.97 -0.37
CA TYR A 93 17.66 14.50 -0.85
C TYR A 93 17.89 14.84 -2.32
N ILE A 94 16.89 14.57 -3.17
CA ILE A 94 16.96 14.86 -4.62
C ILE A 94 17.03 16.37 -4.88
N GLN A 95 16.33 17.19 -4.09
CA GLN A 95 16.42 18.65 -4.17
C GLN A 95 17.82 19.16 -3.83
N LEU A 96 18.49 18.55 -2.85
CA LEU A 96 19.85 18.93 -2.45
C LEU A 96 20.91 18.52 -3.49
N HIS A 97 20.70 17.38 -4.16
CA HIS A 97 21.63 16.80 -5.12
C HIS A 97 21.02 16.70 -6.52
N SER A 98 20.44 17.80 -7.03
CA SER A 98 19.75 17.80 -8.33
C SER A 98 20.64 17.35 -9.48
N ASP A 99 21.94 17.62 -9.40
CA ASP A 99 22.92 17.31 -10.46
C ASP A 99 23.14 15.79 -10.63
N GLU A 100 22.92 15.00 -9.57
CA GLU A 100 23.02 13.54 -9.59
C GLU A 100 21.80 12.87 -10.25
N PHE A 101 20.69 13.60 -10.38
CA PHE A 101 19.43 13.10 -10.92
C PHE A 101 19.00 13.86 -12.18
N PRO A 102 19.77 13.76 -13.30
CA PRO A 102 19.37 14.38 -14.55
C PRO A 102 18.08 13.75 -15.08
N ILE A 103 17.20 14.57 -15.65
CA ILE A 103 15.94 14.11 -16.24
C ILE A 103 16.27 13.35 -17.54
N PRO A 104 15.98 12.03 -17.64
CA PRO A 104 16.30 11.26 -18.82
C PRO A 104 15.38 11.64 -19.99
N GLU A 105 15.93 11.67 -21.20
CA GLU A 105 15.15 11.86 -22.42
C GLU A 105 14.24 10.64 -22.67
N ARG A 106 12.93 10.88 -22.77
CA ARG A 106 11.94 9.83 -23.05
C ARG A 106 11.88 9.52 -24.54
N LYS A 107 12.52 8.43 -24.94
CA LYS A 107 12.43 7.89 -26.30
C LYS A 107 11.14 7.09 -26.49
N LYS A 108 10.52 7.22 -27.66
CA LYS A 108 9.36 6.41 -28.02
C LYS A 108 9.79 5.00 -28.41
N PHE A 109 8.91 4.01 -28.25
CA PHE A 109 9.20 2.64 -28.72
C PHE A 109 9.52 2.57 -30.23
N GLY A 110 9.07 3.53 -31.05
CA GLY A 110 9.45 3.61 -32.47
C GLY A 110 10.91 4.02 -32.71
N GLU A 111 11.58 4.58 -31.72
CA GLU A 111 12.99 5.02 -31.76
C GLU A 111 13.94 3.99 -31.14
N ILE A 112 13.40 2.97 -30.45
CA ILE A 112 14.14 1.93 -29.75
C ILE A 112 14.01 0.63 -30.53
N LEU A 113 15.13 0.06 -30.97
CA LEU A 113 15.17 -1.24 -31.63
C LEU A 113 15.65 -2.31 -30.64
N GLU A 114 14.71 -2.99 -30.00
CA GLU A 114 15.02 -4.13 -29.13
C GLU A 114 15.19 -5.42 -29.94
N PRO A 115 16.13 -6.30 -29.57
CA PRO A 115 16.27 -7.59 -30.22
C PRO A 115 15.04 -8.47 -29.95
N TRP A 116 14.39 -8.96 -31.01
CA TRP A 116 13.29 -9.91 -30.88
C TRP A 116 13.82 -11.32 -30.64
N ILE A 117 13.56 -11.88 -29.45
CA ILE A 117 13.94 -13.24 -29.07
C ILE A 117 12.69 -14.14 -29.16
N PRO A 118 12.57 -14.99 -30.19
CA PRO A 118 11.43 -15.91 -30.30
C PRO A 118 11.49 -17.00 -29.23
N ILE A 119 10.34 -17.32 -28.66
CA ILE A 119 10.13 -18.58 -27.91
C ILE A 119 9.88 -19.66 -28.96
N ARG A 120 10.78 -20.65 -29.05
CA ARG A 120 10.75 -21.76 -30.01
C ARG A 120 10.57 -23.09 -29.28
#